data_AF-A0A9W8TWT4-F1
#
_entry.id   AF-A0A9W8TWT4-F1
#
_cell.length_a   1.000
_cell.length_b   1.000
_cell.length_c   1.000
_cell.angle_alpha   90.00
_cell.angle_beta   90.00
_cell.angle_gamma   90.00
#
_symmetry.space_group_name_H-M   'P 1'
#
loop_
_entity.id
_entity.type
_entity.pdbx_description
1 polymer ?
#
loop_
_entity_poly.entity_id
_entity_poly.type
_entity_poly.pdbx_seq_one_letter_code
_entity_poly.pdbx_strand_id
1 'polypeptide(L)' 'GGDGRYPYPKQVWSPAGGWWVRPSNWKSNTFIVATGIAGICYLVGKVSASKEVRLFTLCFSF' A
#
# COMPACT_ATOMS: atom_id res chain seq x y z
N GLY A 1 -15.74 6.99 -23.72
CA GLY A 1 -15.77 7.74 -22.44
C GLY A 1 -14.47 8.49 -22.29
N GLY A 2 -14.47 9.78 -22.59
CA GLY A 2 -13.29 10.65 -22.53
C GLY A 2 -13.60 12.03 -23.09
N ASP A 3 -14.76 12.58 -22.73
CA ASP A 3 -15.30 13.83 -23.26
C ASP A 3 -14.73 15.04 -22.49
N GLY A 4 -14.24 16.03 -23.24
CA GLY A 4 -14.02 17.41 -22.78
C GLY A 4 -12.89 17.63 -21.75
N ARG A 5 -11.62 17.56 -22.17
CA ARG A 5 -10.53 18.13 -21.37
C ARG A 5 -10.55 19.65 -21.49
N TYR A 6 -11.03 20.32 -20.45
CA TYR A 6 -10.99 21.78 -20.36
C TYR A 6 -9.60 22.29 -19.93
N PRO A 7 -9.21 23.53 -20.31
CA PRO A 7 -7.99 24.14 -19.82
C PRO A 7 -7.99 24.21 -18.29
N TYR A 8 -6.89 23.78 -17.68
CA TYR A 8 -6.69 23.82 -16.23
C TYR A 8 -5.33 24.43 -15.91
N PRO A 9 -5.18 25.10 -14.76
CA PRO A 9 -3.91 25.68 -14.34
C PRO A 9 -2.90 24.56 -14.02
N LYS A 10 -1.76 24.56 -14.74
CA LYS A 10 -0.73 23.52 -14.61
C LYS A 10 0.19 23.71 -13.41
N GLN A 11 0.21 24.91 -12.82
CA GLN A 11 1.10 25.22 -11.68
C GLN A 11 0.52 24.76 -10.33
N VAL A 12 -0.75 24.36 -10.30
CA VAL A 12 -1.42 23.95 -9.06
C VAL A 12 -1.07 22.50 -8.77
N TRP A 13 -0.36 22.29 -7.66
CA TRP A 13 0.00 20.97 -7.17
C TRP A 13 -0.91 20.55 -6.02
N SER A 14 -1.38 19.30 -6.05
CA SER A 14 -2.17 18.68 -4.99
C SER A 14 -1.63 17.27 -4.73
N PRO A 15 -1.52 16.83 -3.46
CA PRO A 15 -0.94 15.53 -3.11
C PRO A 15 -1.75 14.34 -3.67
N ALA A 16 -3.06 14.50 -3.87
CA ALA A 16 -3.94 13.46 -4.42
C ALA A 16 -3.95 13.42 -5.97
N GLY A 17 -3.25 14.35 -6.63
CA GLY A 17 -3.34 14.58 -8.07
C GLY A 17 -4.20 15.81 -8.42
N GLY A 18 -4.23 16.14 -9.71
CA GLY A 18 -4.95 17.30 -10.26
C GLY A 18 -5.88 16.88 -11.41
N TRP A 19 -6.07 17.77 -12.37
CA TRP A 19 -6.97 17.51 -13.50
C TRP A 19 -6.39 16.47 -14.47
N TRP A 20 -7.17 15.40 -14.71
CA TRP A 20 -6.91 14.37 -15.72
C TRP A 20 -5.53 13.70 -15.60
N VAL A 21 -5.05 13.48 -14.37
CA VAL A 21 -3.71 12.96 -14.12
C VAL A 21 -3.62 11.49 -14.51
N ARG A 22 -2.86 11.22 -15.56
CA ARG A 22 -2.38 9.88 -15.95
C ARG A 22 -0.86 9.89 -15.93
N PRO A 23 -0.23 9.58 -14.78
CA PRO A 23 1.22 9.52 -14.70
C PRO A 23 1.70 8.32 -15.53
N SER A 24 2.78 8.50 -16.30
CA SER A 24 3.35 7.42 -17.13
C SER A 24 3.75 6.20 -16.29
N ASN A 25 4.16 6.43 -15.05
CA ASN A 25 4.70 5.42 -14.14
C ASN A 25 3.69 4.91 -13.09
N TRP A 26 2.37 5.04 -13.35
CA TRP A 26 1.33 4.65 -12.38
C TRP A 26 1.46 3.19 -11.91
N LYS A 27 1.90 2.28 -12.78
CA LYS A 27 2.07 0.85 -12.49
C LYS A 27 3.15 0.63 -11.43
N SER A 28 4.34 1.20 -11.65
CA SER A 28 5.47 1.06 -10.74
C SER A 28 5.16 1.70 -9.38
N ASN A 29 4.54 2.88 -9.36
CA ASN A 29 4.18 3.55 -8.10
C ASN A 29 3.17 2.72 -7.29
N THR A 30 2.17 2.13 -7.94
CA THR A 30 1.18 1.27 -7.26
C THR A 30 1.84 -0.01 -6.74
N PHE A 31 2.76 -0.60 -7.51
CA PHE A 31 3.49 -1.79 -7.11
C PHE A 31 4.32 -1.53 -5.84
N ILE A 32 5.09 -0.44 -5.80
CA ILE A 32 5.91 -0.08 -4.63
C ILE A 32 5.03 0.10 -3.38
N VAL A 33 3.91 0.81 -3.50
CA VAL A 33 2.98 1.02 -2.38
C VAL A 33 2.37 -0.30 -1.91
N ALA A 34 1.91 -1.14 -2.84
CA ALA A 34 1.34 -2.44 -2.52
C ALA A 34 2.35 -3.36 -1.82
N THR A 35 3.58 -3.42 -2.32
CA THR A 35 4.67 -4.19 -1.68
C THR A 35 5.01 -3.64 -0.30
N GLY A 36 5.04 -2.32 -0.13
CA GLY A 36 5.26 -1.68 1.17
C GLY A 36 4.20 -2.08 2.20
N ILE A 37 2.92 -1.99 1.83
CA ILE A 37 1.80 -2.40 2.69
C ILE A 37 1.89 -3.89 3.04
N ALA A 38 2.12 -4.75 2.05
CA ALA A 38 2.24 -6.19 2.27
C ALA A 38 3.42 -6.53 3.21
N GLY A 39 4.56 -5.87 3.05
CA GLY A 39 5.72 -6.02 3.93
C GLY A 39 5.42 -5.63 5.38
N ILE A 40 4.75 -4.49 5.59
CA ILE A 40 4.34 -4.06 6.93
C ILE A 40 3.34 -5.06 7.54
N CYS A 41 2.31 -5.47 6.80
CA CYS A 41 1.35 -6.47 7.26
C CYS A 41 2.02 -7.79 7.66
N TYR A 42 3.00 -8.26 6.89
CA TYR A 42 3.77 -9.46 7.22
C TYR A 42 4.58 -9.29 8.51
N LEU A 43 5.29 -8.17 8.67
CA LEU A 43 6.06 -7.90 9.88
C LEU A 43 5.15 -7.80 11.11
N VAL A 44 4.04 -7.08 11.02
CA VAL A 44 3.04 -6.97 12.09
C VAL A 44 2.46 -8.35 12.42
N GLY A 45 2.12 -9.16 11.41
CA GLY A 45 1.65 -10.53 11.60
C GLY A 45 2.68 -11.43 12.27
N LYS A 46 3.96 -11.33 11.89
CA LYS A 46 5.07 -12.05 12.53
C LYS A 46 5.23 -11.64 13.99
N VAL A 47 5.15 -10.34 14.28
CA VAL A 47 5.20 -9.82 15.65
C VAL A 47 3.98 -10.30 16.46
N SER A 48 2.78 -10.33 15.88
CA SER A 48 1.59 -10.91 16.51
C SER A 48 1.82 -12.38 16.86
N ALA A 49 2.25 -13.19 15.90
CA ALA A 49 2.48 -14.62 16.08
C ALA A 49 3.58 -14.94 17.12
N SER A 50 4.57 -14.05 17.30
CA SER A 50 5.61 -14.19 18.34
C SER A 50 5.15 -13.71 19.72
N LYS A 51 4.17 -12.80 19.79
CA LYS A 51 3.57 -12.30 21.03
C LYS A 51 2.41 -13.17 21.52
N GLU A 52 1.87 -14.01 20.65
CA GLU A 52 1.05 -15.14 21.04
C GLU A 52 1.93 -16.14 21.81
N VAL A 53 2.05 -15.91 23.12
CA VAL A 53 2.53 -16.89 24.09
C VAL A 53 1.65 -18.13 23.96
N ARG A 54 2.12 -19.11 23.19
CA ARG A 54 1.60 -20.48 23.25
C ARG A 54 1.97 -21.05 24.61
N LEU A 55 1.15 -20.75 25.62
CA LEU A 55 1.07 -21.47 26.88
C LEU A 55 0.83 -22.99 26.64
N PHE A 56 0.45 -23.36 25.40
CA PHE A 56 0.18 -24.72 24.93
C PHE A 56 1.39 -25.47 24.33
N THR A 57 2.51 -24.81 23.97
CA THR A 57 3.67 -25.51 23.35
C THR A 57 4.51 -26.32 24.36
N LEU A 58 4.26 -26.19 25.66
CA LEU A 58 4.88 -27.07 26.66
C LEU A 58 4.28 -28.49 26.71
N CYS A 59 3.16 -28.78 26.02
CA CYS A 59 2.49 -30.09 26.09
C CYS A 59 2.74 -31.00 24.87
N PHE A 60 3.32 -30.51 23.77
CA PHE A 60 3.55 -31.30 22.55
C PHE A 60 5.05 -31.57 22.34
N SER A 61 5.70 -32.01 23.41
CA SER A 61 6.98 -32.70 23.37
C SER A 61 6.77 -34.05 24.04
N PHE A 62 6.18 -34.99 23.31
CA PHE A 62 6.21 -36.41 23.62
C PHE A 62 6.30 -37.19 22.30
#